data_AF-A0ABD0T8B0-F1
#
_entry.id   AF-A0ABD0T8B0-F1
#
_cell.length_a   1.000
_cell.length_b   1.000
_cell.length_c   1.000
_cell.angle_alpha   90.00
_cell.angle_beta   90.00
_cell.angle_gamma   90.00
#
_symmetry.space_group_name_H-M   'P 1'
#
loop_
_entity.id
_entity.type
_entity.pdbx_description
1 polymer ?
#
loop_
_entity_poly.entity_id
_entity_poly.type
_entity_poly.pdbx_seq_one_letter_code
_entity_poly.pdbx_strand_id
1 'polypeptide(L)'
;MNKFCNLLGLRRLLEYRPISTRLTADGKEVPKRKNLENRITLIGTDNSVSITDLKNAENLSIRRELKLVKIQDVDAKTRRPIYKLMTNSEYHSEELERRKEKQESRQKNSIRGQKLLSISSKIGEHDLMTGVKKMVKLLDKQYEVKIIIAGDGDNASHTSERIYSVIEKNIKSSGQVVQKRNKGNSLRFQLLPLRENSSHTQNDLDSNKDKDDKGPL
;
A
#
# COMPACT_ATOMS: atom_id res chain seq x y z
N MET A 1 22.62 -54.93 63.40
CA MET A 1 22.81 -56.28 62.86
C MET A 1 21.86 -56.48 61.68
N ASN A 2 22.36 -57.11 60.62
CA ASN A 2 21.68 -57.62 59.40
C ASN A 2 21.13 -56.56 58.42
N LYS A 3 21.73 -56.24 57.27
CA LYS A 3 22.34 -56.98 56.12
C LYS A 3 21.32 -57.53 55.08
N PHE A 4 21.53 -57.06 53.82
CA PHE A 4 21.23 -57.65 52.51
C PHE A 4 19.74 -57.74 52.06
N CYS A 5 19.34 -57.64 50.79
CA CYS A 5 19.90 -57.17 49.51
C CYS A 5 18.74 -57.13 48.48
N ASN A 6 18.82 -56.19 47.51
CA ASN A 6 18.36 -56.19 46.11
C ASN A 6 17.22 -57.11 45.61
N LEU A 7 16.29 -56.54 44.81
CA LEU A 7 16.17 -56.81 43.36
C LEU A 7 15.09 -55.96 42.66
N LEU A 8 15.54 -55.25 41.61
CA LEU A 8 14.92 -54.88 40.33
C LEU A 8 13.38 -54.90 40.18
N GLY A 9 12.83 -53.75 39.77
CA GLY A 9 11.46 -53.63 39.27
C GLY A 9 11.23 -52.37 38.43
N LEU A 10 11.98 -52.22 37.33
CA LEU A 10 11.69 -51.23 36.28
C LEU A 10 10.32 -51.54 35.66
N ARG A 11 9.28 -50.80 36.04
CA ARG A 11 8.05 -50.69 35.24
C ARG A 11 7.94 -49.28 34.70
N ARG A 12 8.57 -49.05 33.54
CA ARG A 12 8.13 -47.99 32.62
C ARG A 12 6.71 -48.34 32.18
N LEU A 13 5.71 -47.67 32.76
CA LEU A 13 4.43 -47.53 32.10
C LEU A 13 4.64 -46.58 30.91
N LEU A 14 4.88 -47.15 29.73
CA LEU A 14 4.56 -46.44 28.51
C LEU A 14 3.04 -46.27 28.48
N GLU A 15 2.55 -45.07 28.74
CA GLU A 15 1.23 -44.66 28.27
C GLU A 15 1.25 -44.64 26.74
N TYR A 16 0.99 -45.77 26.11
CA TYR A 16 0.62 -45.82 24.70
C TYR A 16 -0.80 -45.25 24.57
N ARG A 17 -0.90 -43.95 24.31
CA ARG A 17 -2.15 -43.37 23.81
C ARG A 17 -2.32 -43.81 22.35
N PRO A 18 -3.42 -44.49 21.97
CA PRO A 18 -3.62 -44.86 20.58
C PRO A 18 -3.81 -43.60 19.74
N ILE A 19 -2.94 -43.40 18.76
CA ILE A 19 -3.08 -42.38 17.73
C ILE A 19 -4.25 -42.82 16.85
N SER A 20 -5.46 -42.38 17.19
CA SER A 20 -6.63 -42.60 16.36
C SER A 20 -6.45 -41.83 15.05
N THR A 21 -6.15 -42.53 13.96
CA THR A 21 -6.25 -42.03 12.58
C THR A 21 -7.69 -42.20 12.11
N ARG A 22 -8.21 -41.25 11.31
CA ARG A 22 -9.44 -41.48 10.53
C ARG A 22 -9.02 -41.71 9.09
N LEU A 23 -9.37 -42.87 8.55
CA LEU A 23 -9.10 -43.26 7.18
C LEU A 23 -10.20 -42.67 6.27
N THR A 24 -9.81 -41.94 5.23
CA THR A 24 -10.68 -41.65 4.07
C THR A 24 -10.58 -42.80 3.05
N ALA A 25 -11.59 -42.96 2.20
CA ALA A 25 -11.73 -44.10 1.28
C ALA A 25 -10.52 -44.38 0.37
N ASP A 26 -9.69 -43.36 0.10
CA ASP A 26 -8.53 -43.47 -0.80
C ASP A 26 -7.17 -43.63 -0.07
N GLY A 27 -7.12 -44.35 1.07
CA GLY A 27 -5.89 -44.92 1.66
C GLY A 27 -4.72 -43.98 1.99
N LYS A 28 -4.82 -42.68 1.75
CA LYS A 28 -3.76 -41.70 1.97
C LYS A 28 -3.84 -41.20 3.40
N GLU A 29 -2.77 -41.47 4.16
CA GLU A 29 -2.60 -40.94 5.51
C GLU A 29 -2.58 -39.41 5.46
N VAL A 30 -3.65 -38.77 5.94
CA VAL A 30 -3.63 -37.32 6.19
C VAL A 30 -2.98 -37.12 7.56
N PRO A 31 -1.77 -36.53 7.66
CA PRO A 31 -1.21 -36.20 8.95
C PRO A 31 -2.15 -35.22 9.64
N LYS A 32 -2.70 -35.62 10.80
CA LYS A 32 -3.44 -34.69 11.68
C LYS A 32 -2.51 -33.51 11.94
N ARG A 33 -2.92 -32.31 11.50
CA ARG A 33 -2.20 -31.07 11.85
C ARG A 33 -2.04 -31.07 13.36
N LYS A 34 -0.79 -31.13 13.85
CA LYS A 34 -0.50 -31.01 15.27
C LYS A 34 -1.11 -29.69 15.71
N ASN A 35 -2.14 -29.74 16.57
CA ASN A 35 -2.61 -28.57 17.27
C ASN A 35 -1.42 -28.16 18.14
N LEU A 36 -0.64 -27.19 17.67
CA LEU A 36 0.44 -26.61 18.44
C LEU A 36 -0.25 -26.10 19.69
N GLU A 37 0.00 -26.73 20.83
CA GLU A 37 -0.42 -26.24 22.14
C GLU A 37 -0.28 -24.71 22.11
N ASN A 38 -1.36 -24.01 22.48
CA ASN A 38 -1.60 -22.55 22.34
C ASN A 38 -0.61 -21.67 23.15
N ARG A 39 0.65 -22.08 23.19
CA ARG A 39 1.76 -21.37 23.81
C ARG A 39 2.27 -20.33 22.82
N ILE A 40 2.37 -19.14 23.35
CA ILE A 40 2.80 -17.93 22.68
C ILE A 40 4.18 -17.55 23.21
N THR A 41 4.93 -16.79 22.42
CA THR A 41 6.14 -16.13 22.90
C THR A 41 5.72 -14.76 23.45
N LEU A 42 5.93 -14.54 24.75
CA LEU A 42 5.56 -13.34 25.46
C LEU A 42 6.81 -12.48 25.73
N ILE A 43 6.75 -11.23 25.33
CA ILE A 43 7.76 -10.21 25.61
C ILE A 43 7.24 -9.32 26.74
N GLY A 44 7.98 -9.26 27.86
CA GLY A 44 7.68 -8.38 28.99
C GLY A 44 7.98 -6.91 28.70
N THR A 45 7.60 -6.03 29.63
CA THR A 45 7.91 -4.59 29.57
C THR A 45 9.42 -4.32 29.70
N ASP A 46 10.15 -5.21 30.36
CA ASP A 46 11.60 -5.25 30.49
C ASP A 46 12.31 -5.90 29.28
N ASN A 47 11.56 -6.20 28.21
CA ASN A 47 12.00 -6.97 27.05
C ASN A 47 12.41 -8.42 27.36
N SER A 48 12.02 -8.97 28.52
CA SER A 48 12.24 -10.39 28.82
C SER A 48 11.37 -11.27 27.94
N VAL A 49 11.94 -12.35 27.41
CA VAL A 49 11.23 -13.29 26.52
C VAL A 49 10.89 -14.55 27.30
N SER A 50 9.60 -14.86 27.40
CA SER A 50 9.09 -16.07 28.06
C SER A 50 8.09 -16.80 27.17
N ILE A 51 7.94 -18.11 27.39
CA ILE A 51 6.97 -18.93 26.66
C ILE A 51 5.83 -19.23 27.62
N THR A 52 4.61 -18.85 27.27
CA THR A 52 3.44 -18.95 28.16
C THR A 52 2.17 -19.17 27.32
N ASP A 53 1.09 -19.63 27.94
CA ASP A 53 -0.20 -19.75 27.27
C ASP A 53 -0.87 -18.39 27.08
N LEU A 54 -1.69 -18.24 26.03
CA LEU A 54 -2.43 -17.00 25.77
C LEU A 54 -3.27 -16.54 26.98
N LYS A 55 -4.01 -17.47 27.59
CA LYS A 55 -4.87 -17.18 28.76
C LYS A 55 -4.05 -16.68 29.96
N ASN A 56 -2.87 -17.24 30.17
CA ASN A 56 -2.00 -16.84 31.27
C ASN A 56 -1.41 -15.45 31.03
N ALA A 57 -1.04 -15.14 29.78
CA ALA A 57 -0.58 -13.81 29.40
C ALA A 57 -1.69 -12.74 29.52
N GLU A 58 -2.92 -13.06 29.15
CA GLU A 58 -4.08 -12.17 29.31
C GLU A 58 -4.38 -11.89 30.79
N ASN A 59 -4.38 -12.93 31.63
CA ASN A 59 -4.52 -12.76 33.07
C ASN A 59 -3.38 -11.92 33.65
N LEU A 60 -2.15 -12.08 33.14
CA LEU A 60 -1.01 -11.28 33.57
C LEU A 60 -1.16 -9.81 33.15
N SER A 61 -1.66 -9.55 31.95
CA SER A 61 -1.92 -8.18 31.49
C SER A 61 -3.00 -7.49 32.31
N ILE A 62 -4.10 -8.20 32.64
CA ILE A 62 -5.17 -7.67 33.48
C ILE A 62 -4.65 -7.38 34.89
N ARG A 63 -3.91 -8.32 35.50
CA ARG A 63 -3.38 -8.16 36.86
C ARG A 63 -2.40 -7.00 37.02
N ARG A 64 -1.66 -6.66 35.96
CA ARG A 64 -0.66 -5.58 35.97
C ARG A 64 -1.15 -4.31 35.26
N GLU A 65 -2.42 -4.27 34.85
CA GLU A 65 -3.02 -3.17 34.07
C GLU A 65 -2.24 -2.84 32.77
N LEU A 66 -1.65 -3.86 32.16
CA LEU A 66 -0.91 -3.78 30.91
C LEU A 66 -1.80 -4.16 29.72
N LYS A 67 -1.36 -3.81 28.52
CA LYS A 67 -1.97 -4.23 27.26
C LYS A 67 -1.15 -5.37 26.65
N LEU A 68 -1.83 -6.47 26.35
CA LEU A 68 -1.27 -7.58 25.59
C LEU A 68 -1.49 -7.30 24.09
N VAL A 69 -0.41 -7.03 23.36
CA VAL A 69 -0.45 -6.68 21.93
C VAL A 69 0.22 -7.77 21.11
N LYS A 70 -0.45 -8.22 20.04
CA LYS A 70 0.12 -9.17 19.09
C LYS A 70 1.02 -8.42 18.11
N ILE A 71 2.31 -8.76 18.09
CA ILE A 71 3.29 -8.13 17.20
C ILE A 71 3.47 -8.93 15.91
N GLN A 72 3.56 -10.26 16.03
CA GLN A 72 3.80 -11.15 14.89
C GLN A 72 2.96 -12.42 14.98
N ASP A 73 2.43 -12.88 13.85
CA ASP A 73 1.63 -14.10 13.76
C ASP A 73 2.46 -15.38 13.88
N VAL A 74 3.66 -15.39 13.29
CA VAL A 74 4.55 -16.54 13.27
C VAL A 74 5.98 -16.05 13.41
N ASP A 75 6.66 -16.46 14.49
CA ASP A 75 8.09 -16.26 14.65
C ASP A 75 8.89 -17.16 13.69
N ALA A 76 9.95 -16.62 13.11
CA ALA A 76 10.83 -17.37 12.20
C ALA A 76 11.53 -18.55 12.89
N LYS A 77 11.87 -18.42 14.18
CA LYS A 77 12.60 -19.45 14.94
C LYS A 77 11.67 -20.48 15.56
N THR A 78 10.67 -20.00 16.30
CA THR A 78 9.83 -20.88 17.11
C THR A 78 8.50 -21.25 16.46
N ARG A 79 8.12 -20.59 15.35
CA ARG A 79 6.82 -20.70 14.67
C ARG A 79 5.62 -20.41 15.59
N ARG A 80 5.85 -19.73 16.72
CA ARG A 80 4.81 -19.29 17.66
C ARG A 80 4.46 -17.82 17.40
N PRO A 81 3.22 -17.40 17.66
CA PRO A 81 2.89 -15.97 17.62
C PRO A 81 3.61 -15.24 18.76
N ILE A 82 4.04 -14.01 18.48
CA ILE A 82 4.74 -13.15 19.42
C ILE A 82 3.78 -12.09 19.94
N TYR A 83 3.66 -12.02 21.26
CA TYR A 83 2.92 -10.99 21.96
C TYR A 83 3.84 -10.18 22.84
N LYS A 84 3.55 -8.90 22.99
CA LYS A 84 4.28 -7.97 23.86
C LYS A 84 3.34 -7.36 24.88
N LEU A 85 3.79 -7.29 26.12
CA LEU A 85 3.13 -6.52 27.17
C LEU A 85 3.62 -5.07 27.08
N MET A 86 2.67 -4.14 27.00
CA MET A 86 2.94 -2.71 26.89
C MET A 86 2.15 -1.95 27.94
N THR A 87 2.71 -0.85 28.41
CA THR A 87 1.95 0.09 29.25
C THR A 87 0.93 0.84 28.40
N ASN A 88 -0.10 1.40 29.03
CA ASN A 88 -1.14 2.14 28.31
C ASN A 88 -0.60 3.38 27.58
N SER A 89 0.41 4.04 28.15
CA SER A 89 1.10 5.19 27.54
C SER A 89 1.86 4.79 26.27
N GLU A 90 2.67 3.73 26.34
CA GLU A 90 3.45 3.23 25.21
C GLU A 90 2.54 2.75 24.07
N TYR A 91 1.46 2.03 24.41
CA TYR A 91 0.48 1.58 23.44
C TYR A 91 -0.16 2.75 22.69
N HIS A 92 -0.45 3.85 23.40
CA HIS A 92 -1.05 5.02 22.79
C HIS A 92 -0.07 5.77 21.88
N SER A 93 1.19 5.93 22.30
CA SER A 93 2.22 6.57 21.47
C SER A 93 2.49 5.77 20.19
N GLU A 94 2.64 4.46 20.29
CA GLU A 94 2.86 3.60 19.11
C GLU A 94 1.66 3.63 18.16
N GLU A 95 0.42 3.65 18.69
CA GLU A 95 -0.77 3.79 17.86
C GLU A 95 -0.83 5.16 17.16
N LEU A 96 -0.39 6.24 17.82
CA LEU A 96 -0.29 7.57 17.20
C LEU A 96 0.79 7.60 16.11
N GLU A 97 1.96 7.04 16.37
CA GLU A 97 3.05 6.92 15.39
C GLU A 97 2.61 6.09 14.18
N ARG A 98 2.04 4.91 14.41
CA ARG A 98 1.48 4.06 13.35
C ARG A 98 0.41 4.77 12.52
N ARG A 99 -0.40 5.63 13.14
CA ARG A 99 -1.38 6.47 12.43
C ARG A 99 -0.70 7.54 11.59
N LYS A 100 0.32 8.23 12.13
CA LYS A 100 1.11 9.21 11.39
C LYS A 100 1.82 8.58 10.20
N GLU A 101 2.51 7.46 10.38
CA GLU A 101 3.17 6.72 9.30
C GLU A 101 2.19 6.28 8.20
N LYS A 102 1.00 5.81 8.59
CA LYS A 102 -0.08 5.49 7.62
C LYS A 102 -0.59 6.72 6.89
N GLN A 103 -0.65 7.87 7.55
CA GLN A 103 -1.04 9.13 6.91
C GLN A 103 0.06 9.64 5.98
N GLU A 104 1.32 9.61 6.42
CA GLU A 104 2.48 10.01 5.62
C GLU A 104 2.67 9.10 4.41
N SER A 105 2.55 7.79 4.55
CA SER A 105 2.59 6.86 3.41
C SER A 105 1.45 7.10 2.42
N ARG A 106 0.24 7.42 2.91
CA ARG A 106 -0.88 7.85 2.06
C ARG A 106 -0.64 9.18 1.35
N GLN A 107 0.06 10.12 2.00
CA GLN A 107 0.43 11.40 1.38
C GLN A 107 1.59 11.22 0.39
N LYS A 108 2.57 10.36 0.69
CA LYS A 108 3.69 9.98 -0.17
C LYS A 108 3.21 9.25 -1.43
N ASN A 109 2.12 8.50 -1.35
CA ASN A 109 1.38 8.05 -2.52
C ASN A 109 0.74 9.29 -3.18
N SER A 110 1.52 10.01 -3.99
CA SER A 110 1.18 11.35 -4.49
C SER A 110 -0.05 11.40 -5.40
N ILE A 111 -0.79 10.31 -5.61
CA ILE A 111 -2.02 10.30 -6.41
C ILE A 111 -3.17 9.93 -5.48
N ARG A 112 -4.03 10.90 -5.19
CA ARG A 112 -5.15 10.76 -4.26
C ARG A 112 -6.26 9.86 -4.80
N GLY A 113 -6.37 9.74 -6.13
CA GLY A 113 -7.33 8.89 -6.82
C GLY A 113 -7.57 9.32 -8.25
N GLN A 114 -8.54 8.70 -8.91
CA GLN A 114 -8.87 8.92 -10.31
C GLN A 114 -10.20 9.67 -10.48
N LYS A 115 -10.27 10.58 -11.46
CA LYS A 115 -11.48 11.28 -11.89
C LYS A 115 -11.68 11.09 -13.39
N LEU A 116 -12.92 10.85 -13.80
CA LEU A 116 -13.30 10.71 -15.19
C LEU A 116 -14.00 11.99 -15.68
N LEU A 117 -13.55 12.54 -16.80
CA LEU A 117 -14.20 13.64 -17.49
C LEU A 117 -14.54 13.21 -18.92
N SER A 118 -15.77 13.52 -19.34
CA SER A 118 -16.24 13.27 -20.71
C SER A 118 -16.49 14.60 -21.39
N ILE A 119 -15.97 14.77 -22.60
CA ILE A 119 -16.11 15.96 -23.44
C ILE A 119 -16.69 15.51 -24.79
N SER A 120 -17.59 16.31 -25.35
CA SER A 120 -18.09 16.07 -26.71
C SER A 120 -17.21 16.76 -27.74
N SER A 121 -17.08 16.18 -28.93
CA SER A 121 -16.42 16.80 -30.09
C SER A 121 -17.06 18.12 -30.53
N LYS A 122 -18.32 18.36 -30.21
CA LYS A 122 -19.09 19.59 -30.53
C LYS A 122 -18.94 20.70 -29.47
N ILE A 123 -18.02 20.56 -28.52
CA ILE A 123 -17.81 21.54 -27.46
C ILE A 123 -17.36 22.90 -28.03
N GLY A 124 -17.90 23.99 -27.50
CA GLY A 124 -17.46 25.34 -27.84
C GLY A 124 -16.15 25.73 -27.16
N GLU A 125 -15.42 26.68 -27.74
CA GLU A 125 -14.10 27.12 -27.23
C GLU A 125 -14.15 27.58 -25.75
N HIS A 126 -15.18 28.34 -25.37
CA HIS A 126 -15.34 28.81 -23.99
C HIS A 126 -15.53 27.68 -22.97
N ASP A 127 -16.36 26.69 -23.33
CA ASP A 127 -16.62 25.54 -22.47
C ASP A 127 -15.39 24.63 -22.38
N LEU A 128 -14.67 24.47 -23.49
CA LEU A 128 -13.39 23.75 -23.51
C LEU A 128 -12.39 24.38 -22.53
N MET A 129 -12.22 25.70 -22.56
CA MET A 129 -11.32 26.40 -21.64
C MET A 129 -11.77 26.29 -20.18
N THR A 130 -13.08 26.25 -19.92
CA THR A 130 -13.62 26.01 -18.57
C THR A 130 -13.34 24.57 -18.11
N GLY A 131 -13.47 23.60 -19.02
CA GLY A 131 -13.08 22.20 -18.79
C GLY A 131 -11.60 22.05 -18.47
N VAL A 132 -10.73 22.74 -19.21
CA VAL A 132 -9.27 22.78 -18.95
C VAL A 132 -8.97 23.35 -17.57
N LYS A 133 -9.58 24.48 -17.17
CA LYS A 133 -9.42 25.03 -15.81
C LYS A 133 -9.84 24.04 -14.73
N LYS A 134 -10.90 23.27 -14.97
CA LYS A 134 -11.33 22.19 -14.07
C LYS A 134 -10.29 21.07 -13.99
N MET A 135 -9.68 20.69 -15.12
CA MET A 135 -8.61 19.68 -15.15
C MET A 135 -7.38 20.15 -14.35
N VAL A 136 -6.93 21.39 -14.56
CA VAL A 136 -5.81 21.98 -13.80
C VAL A 136 -6.08 21.92 -12.30
N LYS A 137 -7.26 22.37 -11.85
CA LYS A 137 -7.66 22.29 -10.42
C LYS A 137 -7.70 20.86 -9.86
N LEU A 138 -7.90 19.85 -10.70
CA LEU A 138 -7.86 18.44 -10.27
C LEU A 138 -6.42 17.94 -10.16
N LEU A 139 -5.56 18.32 -11.09
CA LEU A 139 -4.14 18.02 -11.07
C LEU A 139 -3.44 18.67 -9.87
N ASP A 140 -3.77 19.92 -9.56
CA ASP A 140 -3.24 20.62 -8.36
C ASP A 140 -3.60 19.89 -7.06
N LYS A 141 -4.76 19.24 -7.04
CA LYS A 141 -5.23 18.40 -5.92
C LYS A 141 -4.66 16.97 -5.96
N GLN A 142 -3.68 16.72 -6.82
CA GLN A 142 -3.01 15.44 -6.99
C GLN A 142 -3.98 14.30 -7.37
N TYR A 143 -4.98 14.61 -8.21
CA TYR A 143 -5.82 13.60 -8.83
C TYR A 143 -5.33 13.25 -10.22
N GLU A 144 -5.42 11.97 -10.55
CA GLU A 144 -5.29 11.51 -11.92
C GLU A 144 -6.60 11.73 -12.68
N VAL A 145 -6.52 12.32 -13.87
CA VAL A 145 -7.72 12.67 -14.65
C VAL A 145 -7.75 11.84 -15.93
N LYS A 146 -8.72 10.95 -16.06
CA LYS A 146 -9.03 10.27 -17.33
C LYS A 146 -10.00 11.12 -18.13
N ILE A 147 -9.67 11.39 -19.38
CA ILE A 147 -10.51 12.15 -20.29
C ILE A 147 -10.96 11.26 -21.44
N ILE A 148 -12.25 11.34 -21.75
CA ILE A 148 -12.87 10.73 -22.91
C ILE A 148 -13.43 11.86 -23.76
N ILE A 149 -12.94 12.01 -24.98
CA ILE A 149 -13.53 12.88 -25.99
C ILE A 149 -14.41 11.99 -26.87
N ALA A 150 -15.72 12.17 -26.76
CA ALA A 150 -16.71 11.49 -27.60
C ALA A 150 -16.82 12.23 -28.94
N GLY A 151 -16.32 11.61 -29.99
CA GLY A 151 -16.51 12.05 -31.37
C GLY A 151 -17.87 11.67 -31.90
N ASP A 152 -18.49 12.58 -32.63
CA ASP A 152 -19.78 12.41 -33.28
C ASP A 152 -19.65 12.74 -34.78
N GLY A 153 -20.04 11.81 -35.65
CA GLY A 153 -19.94 11.91 -37.11
C GLY A 153 -18.55 11.61 -37.72
N ASP A 154 -18.44 11.79 -39.04
CA ASP A 154 -17.24 11.41 -39.82
C ASP A 154 -16.04 12.33 -39.57
N ASN A 155 -16.28 13.59 -39.19
CA ASN A 155 -15.24 14.57 -38.83
C ASN A 155 -14.78 14.46 -37.36
N ALA A 156 -15.18 13.39 -36.66
CA ALA A 156 -14.86 13.15 -35.25
C ALA A 156 -13.35 13.09 -34.98
N SER A 157 -12.55 12.50 -35.88
CA SER A 157 -11.11 12.33 -35.65
C SER A 157 -10.40 13.68 -35.58
N HIS A 158 -10.55 14.52 -36.60
CA HIS A 158 -9.92 15.84 -36.67
C HIS A 158 -10.32 16.76 -35.51
N THR A 159 -11.62 16.80 -35.18
CA THR A 159 -12.12 17.64 -34.08
C THR A 159 -11.59 17.18 -32.73
N SER A 160 -11.53 15.86 -32.48
CA SER A 160 -10.98 15.30 -31.25
C SER A 160 -9.48 15.59 -31.08
N GLU A 161 -8.72 15.57 -32.19
CA GLU A 161 -7.29 15.90 -32.19
C GLU A 161 -7.01 17.38 -31.92
N ARG A 162 -7.85 18.27 -32.47
CA ARG A 162 -7.79 19.71 -32.16
C ARG A 162 -8.01 19.95 -30.67
N ILE A 163 -9.07 19.36 -30.10
CA ILE A 163 -9.40 19.47 -28.67
C ILE A 163 -8.24 18.94 -27.81
N TYR A 164 -7.71 17.76 -28.16
CA TYR A 164 -6.55 17.18 -27.48
C TYR A 164 -5.35 18.15 -27.47
N SER A 165 -5.04 18.76 -28.61
CA SER A 165 -3.90 19.67 -28.75
C SER A 165 -4.06 20.94 -27.89
N VAL A 166 -5.28 21.46 -27.78
CA VAL A 166 -5.58 22.60 -26.89
C VAL A 166 -5.40 22.21 -25.42
N ILE A 167 -5.93 21.05 -25.02
CA ILE A 167 -5.80 20.52 -23.65
C ILE A 167 -4.32 20.31 -23.30
N GLU A 168 -3.55 19.66 -24.17
CA GLU A 168 -2.14 19.38 -23.96
C GLU A 168 -1.32 20.67 -23.77
N LYS A 169 -1.53 21.68 -24.61
CA LYS A 169 -0.82 22.97 -24.49
C LYS A 169 -1.09 23.67 -23.15
N ASN A 170 -2.34 23.64 -22.68
CA ASN A 170 -2.72 24.34 -21.45
C ASN A 170 -2.36 23.58 -20.17
N ILE A 171 -2.15 22.26 -20.23
CA ILE A 171 -1.89 21.43 -19.03
C ILE A 171 -0.40 21.19 -18.78
N LYS A 172 0.49 21.46 -19.75
CA LYS A 172 1.95 21.27 -19.62
C LYS A 172 2.57 21.86 -18.35
N SER A 173 2.02 22.94 -17.81
CA SER A 173 2.51 23.57 -16.57
C SER A 173 2.16 22.78 -15.30
N SER A 174 1.04 22.05 -15.29
CA SER A 174 0.47 21.42 -14.08
C SER A 174 0.47 19.89 -14.14
N GLY A 175 0.65 19.29 -15.33
CA GLY A 175 0.63 17.85 -15.49
C GLY A 175 1.15 17.35 -16.84
N GLN A 176 1.30 16.03 -16.91
CA GLN A 176 1.77 15.32 -18.08
C GLN A 176 0.65 14.44 -18.65
N VAL A 177 0.53 14.43 -19.98
CA VAL A 177 -0.38 13.55 -20.70
C VAL A 177 0.23 12.15 -20.84
N VAL A 178 -0.56 11.12 -20.57
CA VAL A 178 -0.18 9.70 -20.59
C VAL A 178 -1.27 8.89 -21.29
N GLN A 179 -0.88 7.80 -21.96
CA GLN A 179 -1.78 6.80 -22.56
C GLN A 179 -2.86 7.38 -23.49
N LYS A 180 -2.46 8.13 -24.53
CA LYS A 180 -3.36 8.49 -25.63
C LYS A 180 -3.77 7.23 -26.41
N ARG A 181 -5.08 6.99 -26.52
CA ARG A 181 -5.67 5.86 -27.26
C ARG A 181 -6.91 6.30 -28.02
N ASN A 182 -7.02 5.90 -29.27
CA ASN A 182 -8.21 6.10 -30.08
C ASN A 182 -9.03 4.80 -30.05
N LYS A 183 -10.32 4.88 -29.69
CA LYS A 183 -11.25 3.74 -29.71
C LYS A 183 -12.48 4.13 -30.54
N GLY A 184 -12.46 3.76 -31.82
CA GLY A 184 -13.47 4.20 -32.80
C GLY A 184 -13.52 5.73 -32.83
N ASN A 185 -14.72 6.28 -32.69
CA ASN A 185 -14.93 7.73 -32.69
C ASN A 185 -14.56 8.40 -31.35
N SER A 186 -14.09 7.66 -30.34
CA SER A 186 -13.74 8.25 -29.03
C SER A 186 -12.23 8.28 -28.80
N LEU A 187 -11.69 9.45 -28.44
CA LEU A 187 -10.30 9.61 -28.01
C LEU A 187 -10.22 9.56 -26.48
N ARG A 188 -9.32 8.73 -25.94
CA ARG A 188 -9.13 8.56 -24.50
C ARG A 188 -7.68 8.83 -24.13
N PHE A 189 -7.47 9.57 -23.05
CA PHE A 189 -6.13 9.81 -22.51
C PHE A 189 -6.22 10.09 -21.01
N GLN A 190 -5.07 10.09 -20.36
CA GLN A 190 -4.93 10.25 -18.93
C GLN A 190 -3.98 11.40 -18.64
N LEU A 191 -4.28 12.21 -17.63
CA LEU A 191 -3.41 13.27 -17.14
C LEU A 191 -2.90 12.85 -15.76
N LEU A 192 -1.59 12.89 -15.61
CA LEU A 192 -0.92 12.73 -14.33
C LEU A 192 -0.49 14.10 -13.81
N PRO A 193 -0.69 14.37 -12.50
CA PRO A 193 -0.18 15.58 -11.89
C PRO A 193 1.35 15.54 -11.91
N LEU A 194 1.97 16.68 -12.21
CA LEU A 194 3.43 16.79 -12.12
C LEU A 194 3.79 16.81 -10.63
N ARG A 195 4.69 15.91 -10.22
CA ARG A 195 5.32 16.05 -8.90
C ARG A 195 6.26 17.23 -9.00
N GLU A 196 6.04 18.26 -8.18
CA GLU A 196 7.05 19.29 -7.94
C GLU A 196 8.25 18.62 -7.25
N ASN A 197 9.09 17.98 -8.05
CA ASN A 197 10.48 17.87 -7.70
C ASN A 197 11.03 19.27 -7.97
N SER A 198 11.47 19.96 -6.93
CA SER A 198 12.20 21.22 -7.02
C SER A 198 13.44 21.04 -7.90
N SER A 199 13.28 21.21 -9.20
CA SER A 199 14.37 21.25 -10.17
C SER A 199 14.10 22.40 -11.13
N HIS A 200 14.94 23.42 -11.03
CA HIS A 200 14.97 24.68 -11.77
C HIS A 200 14.46 24.63 -13.22
N THR A 201 13.62 25.59 -13.56
CA THR A 201 13.53 26.12 -14.93
C THR A 201 13.89 27.59 -14.87
N GLN A 202 15.19 27.88 -14.79
CA GLN A 202 15.74 29.04 -15.49
C GLN A 202 16.25 28.50 -16.82
N ASN A 203 15.67 28.98 -17.91
CA ASN A 203 16.31 29.18 -19.21
C ASN A 203 15.20 29.55 -20.19
N ASP A 204 14.78 30.80 -20.11
CA ASP A 204 14.16 31.48 -21.22
C ASP A 204 14.88 32.83 -21.37
N LEU A 205 15.19 33.15 -22.63
CA LEU A 205 15.58 34.44 -23.17
C LEU A 205 17.08 34.79 -23.09
N ASP A 206 17.82 34.39 -24.12
CA ASP A 206 18.67 35.39 -24.77
C ASP A 206 18.55 35.32 -26.29
N SER A 207 18.86 36.45 -26.89
CA SER A 207 18.02 37.14 -27.85
C SER A 207 18.55 37.03 -29.27
N ASN A 208 17.62 36.75 -30.19
CA ASN A 208 17.84 36.92 -31.62
C ASN A 208 17.88 38.44 -31.91
N LYS A 209 19.08 38.98 -32.16
CA LYS A 209 19.25 40.22 -32.92
C LYS A 209 20.28 39.97 -34.02
N ASP A 210 19.75 39.65 -35.19
CA ASP A 210 20.35 40.07 -36.46
C ASP A 210 20.58 41.58 -36.41
N LYS A 211 21.85 41.98 -36.59
CA LYS A 211 22.17 43.18 -37.34
C LYS A 211 23.41 42.88 -38.17
N ASP A 212 23.16 42.89 -39.47
CA ASP A 212 24.12 43.14 -40.51
C ASP A 212 25.07 44.28 -40.11
N ASP A 213 26.38 44.05 -40.18
CA ASP A 213 27.25 45.08 -40.73
C ASP A 213 28.44 44.48 -41.46
N LYS A 214 28.68 45.03 -42.64
CA LYS A 214 29.74 44.67 -43.58
C LYS A 214 31.07 45.20 -43.04
N GLY A 215 32.20 44.55 -43.39
CA GLY A 215 33.56 45.08 -43.15
C GLY A 215 33.83 46.41 -43.89
N PRO A 216 35.08 46.88 -44.10
CA PRO A 216 36.39 46.26 -43.78
C PRO A 216 37.37 47.22 -43.04
N LEU A 217 38.47 46.65 -42.52
CA LEU A 217 39.87 47.12 -42.49
C LEU A 217 40.63 46.51 -41.30
#